data_AF-A0A292RYM2-F1
#
_entry.id   AF-A0A292RYM2-F1
#
_cell.length_a   1.000
_cell.length_b   1.000
_cell.length_c   1.000
_cell.angle_alpha   90.00
_cell.angle_beta   90.00
_cell.angle_gamma   90.00
#
_symmetry.space_group_name_H-M   'P 1'
#
loop_
_entity.id
_entity.type
_entity.pdbx_description
1 polymer ?
#
loop_
_entity_poly.entity_id
_entity_poly.type
_entity_poly.pdbx_seq_one_letter_code
_entity_poly.pdbx_strand_id
1 'polypeptide(L)'
;MNMNVNPVGFGAKLPVSRIKLARDVNNKELPVDNYVREMLANHSAEIEKVADYVGRDVVLAQKGNLLLANSGAKTSVIDMSKMKNGQELINGITNNLKINA
;
A
#
# COMPACT_ATOMS: atom_id res chain seq x y z
N MET A 1 -18.19 -12.36 43.35
CA MET A 1 -18.68 -11.44 42.30
C MET A 1 -17.63 -11.41 41.21
N ASN A 2 -17.89 -12.05 40.07
CA ASN A 2 -17.00 -12.05 38.91
C ASN A 2 -17.36 -10.85 38.03
N MET A 3 -16.62 -9.75 38.15
CA MET A 3 -16.83 -8.59 37.28
C MET A 3 -16.29 -8.90 35.90
N ASN A 4 -17.20 -9.23 34.98
CA ASN A 4 -16.95 -9.25 33.54
C ASN A 4 -16.64 -7.82 33.08
N VAL A 5 -15.38 -7.43 33.13
CA VAL A 5 -14.89 -6.22 32.49
C VAL A 5 -14.80 -6.47 30.99
N ASN A 6 -15.92 -6.32 30.29
CA ASN A 6 -15.87 -6.07 28.86
C ASN A 6 -15.18 -4.71 28.68
N PRO A 7 -13.97 -4.62 28.11
CA PRO A 7 -13.43 -3.34 27.73
C PRO A 7 -14.35 -2.80 26.64
N VAL A 8 -15.13 -1.78 26.96
CA VAL A 8 -15.80 -0.94 25.96
C VAL A 8 -14.69 -0.10 25.33
N GLY A 9 -13.75 -0.77 24.65
CA GLY A 9 -12.74 -0.11 23.85
C GLY A 9 -13.48 0.64 22.79
N PHE A 10 -13.27 1.96 22.72
CA PHE A 10 -13.66 2.79 21.60
C PHE A 10 -13.27 2.04 20.32
N GLY A 11 -14.25 1.42 19.67
CA GLY A 11 -14.08 0.63 18.46
C GLY A 11 -13.87 1.54 17.26
N ALA A 12 -12.94 2.50 17.36
CA ALA A 12 -12.39 3.15 16.19
C ALA A 12 -11.73 2.03 15.38
N LYS A 13 -12.50 1.52 14.40
CA LYS A 13 -12.02 0.59 13.40
C LYS A 13 -10.78 1.27 12.82
N LEU A 14 -9.58 0.74 13.13
CA LEU A 14 -8.35 1.25 12.55
C LEU A 14 -8.59 1.36 11.05
N PRO A 15 -8.31 2.53 10.42
CA PRO A 15 -8.56 2.69 9.00
C PRO A 15 -7.89 1.52 8.29
N VAL A 16 -8.68 0.79 7.51
CA VAL A 16 -8.18 -0.32 6.73
C VAL A 16 -7.19 0.28 5.75
N SER A 17 -5.91 -0.11 5.86
CA SER A 17 -4.83 0.38 4.99
C SER A 17 -5.28 0.38 3.54
N ARG A 18 -5.15 1.51 2.85
CA ARG A 18 -5.49 1.66 1.42
C ARG A 18 -4.40 1.12 0.51
N ILE A 19 -3.25 0.76 1.08
CA ILE A 19 -2.17 0.08 0.38
C ILE A 19 -2.42 -1.43 0.44
N LYS A 20 -2.61 -2.04 -0.73
CA LYS A 20 -2.87 -3.47 -0.88
C LYS A 20 -1.75 -4.14 -1.65
N LEU A 21 -1.42 -5.37 -1.28
CA LEU A 21 -0.67 -6.26 -2.16
C LEU A 21 -1.66 -7.02 -3.05
N ALA A 22 -1.30 -7.20 -4.32
CA ALA A 22 -2.04 -8.03 -5.25
C ALA A 22 -2.14 -9.46 -4.71
N ARG A 23 -3.23 -10.14 -5.04
CA ARG A 23 -3.54 -11.47 -4.54
C ARG A 23 -3.72 -12.47 -5.68
N ASP A 24 -3.39 -13.72 -5.41
CA ASP A 24 -3.66 -14.82 -6.34
C ASP A 24 -5.14 -15.23 -6.33
N VAL A 25 -5.48 -16.22 -7.16
CA VAL A 25 -6.85 -16.75 -7.27
C VAL A 25 -7.38 -17.40 -5.98
N ASN A 26 -6.48 -17.73 -5.05
CA ASN A 26 -6.81 -18.29 -3.74
C ASN A 26 -6.83 -17.21 -2.64
N ASN A 27 -6.84 -15.93 -3.02
CA ASN A 27 -6.83 -14.77 -2.13
C ASN A 27 -5.57 -14.65 -1.25
N LYS A 28 -4.46 -15.27 -1.66
CA LYS A 28 -3.16 -15.15 -1.00
C LYS A 28 -2.37 -13.99 -1.59
N GLU A 29 -1.75 -13.17 -0.74
CA GLU A 29 -0.91 -12.06 -1.19
C GLU A 29 0.29 -12.56 -1.99
N LEU A 30 0.51 -11.93 -3.14
CA LEU A 30 1.67 -12.17 -3.97
C LEU A 30 2.92 -11.66 -3.24
N PRO A 31 4.03 -12.41 -3.30
CA PRO A 31 5.26 -12.01 -2.63
C PRO A 31 5.82 -10.73 -3.27
N VAL A 32 6.34 -9.88 -2.40
CA VAL A 32 7.20 -8.74 -2.75
C VAL A 32 8.50 -8.86 -1.97
N ASP A 33 9.57 -8.33 -2.54
CA ASP A 33 10.92 -8.38 -2.00
C ASP A 33 11.01 -7.57 -0.69
N ASN A 34 12.00 -7.93 0.14
CA ASN A 34 12.23 -7.30 1.44
C ASN A 34 12.39 -5.78 1.32
N TYR A 35 13.08 -5.31 0.29
CA TYR A 35 13.23 -3.88 0.03
C TYR A 35 11.88 -3.17 -0.13
N VAL A 36 10.96 -3.73 -0.93
CA VAL A 36 9.62 -3.16 -1.11
C VAL A 36 8.85 -3.18 0.22
N ARG A 37 8.94 -4.28 0.99
CA ARG A 37 8.30 -4.37 2.31
C ARG A 37 8.81 -3.30 3.27
N GLU A 38 10.13 -3.10 3.33
CA GLU A 38 10.76 -2.09 4.18
C GLU A 38 10.33 -0.68 3.78
N MET A 39 10.32 -0.38 2.47
CA MET A 39 9.87 0.92 1.98
C MET A 39 8.40 1.18 2.31
N LEU A 40 7.53 0.19 2.11
CA LEU A 40 6.11 0.32 2.47
C LEU A 40 5.91 0.47 3.98
N ALA A 41 6.66 -0.24 4.81
CA ALA A 41 6.58 -0.09 6.26
C ALA A 41 6.99 1.32 6.71
N ASN A 42 8.12 1.82 6.18
CA ASN A 42 8.70 3.10 6.59
C ASN A 42 7.95 4.32 6.03
N HIS A 43 7.29 4.18 4.88
CA HIS A 43 6.64 5.30 4.17
C HIS A 43 5.13 5.10 4.00
N SER A 44 4.53 4.12 4.66
CA SER A 44 3.09 3.84 4.61
C SER A 44 2.26 5.09 4.85
N ALA A 45 2.56 5.87 5.89
CA ALA A 45 1.80 7.06 6.26
C ALA A 45 1.72 8.11 5.14
N GLU A 46 2.78 8.26 4.33
CA GLU A 46 2.79 9.20 3.20
C GLU A 46 1.86 8.72 2.09
N ILE A 47 1.93 7.43 1.75
CA ILE A 47 1.09 6.83 0.71
C ILE A 47 -0.39 6.83 1.15
N GLU A 48 -0.66 6.43 2.40
CA GLU A 48 -2.02 6.41 2.98
C GLU A 48 -2.66 7.80 2.94
N LYS A 49 -1.92 8.85 3.31
CA LYS A 49 -2.44 10.22 3.25
C LYS A 49 -2.86 10.63 1.84
N VAL A 50 -2.08 10.25 0.82
CA VAL A 50 -2.43 10.54 -0.58
C VAL A 50 -3.61 9.67 -1.03
N ALA A 51 -3.63 8.40 -0.65
CA ALA A 51 -4.71 7.46 -0.95
C ALA A 51 -6.05 7.92 -0.34
N ASP A 52 -6.03 8.39 0.90
CA ASP A 52 -7.18 8.99 1.59
C ASP A 52 -7.66 10.26 0.91
N TYR A 53 -6.74 11.17 0.57
CA TYR A 53 -7.07 12.41 -0.13
C TYR A 53 -7.72 12.16 -1.49
N VAL A 54 -7.22 11.17 -2.23
CA VAL A 54 -7.76 10.78 -3.53
C VAL A 54 -9.01 9.89 -3.38
N GLY A 55 -9.23 9.29 -2.22
CA GLY A 55 -10.34 8.37 -1.96
C GLY A 55 -10.19 7.01 -2.66
N ARG A 56 -8.95 6.56 -2.93
CA ARG A 56 -8.66 5.34 -3.70
C ARG A 56 -7.66 4.44 -3.01
N ASP A 57 -7.85 3.15 -3.20
CA ASP A 57 -6.87 2.14 -2.79
C ASP A 57 -5.83 1.96 -3.89
N VAL A 58 -4.60 1.63 -3.50
CA VAL A 58 -3.53 1.25 -4.43
C VAL A 58 -3.18 -0.21 -4.24
N VAL A 59 -3.24 -0.97 -5.32
CA VAL A 59 -2.85 -2.38 -5.39
C VAL A 59 -1.46 -2.49 -6.00
N LEU A 60 -0.55 -3.15 -5.29
CA LEU A 60 0.85 -3.30 -5.65
C LEU A 60 1.15 -4.75 -6.03
N ALA A 61 1.82 -4.95 -7.17
CA ALA A 61 2.33 -6.26 -7.58
C ALA A 61 3.78 -6.13 -8.01
N GLN A 62 4.63 -7.06 -7.59
CA GLN A 62 6.04 -7.07 -8.01
C GLN A 62 6.30 -8.17 -9.02
N LYS A 63 7.11 -7.84 -10.05
CA LYS A 63 7.65 -8.80 -11.02
C LYS A 63 9.12 -8.50 -11.26
N GLY A 64 10.01 -9.24 -10.59
CA GLY A 64 11.45 -8.96 -10.61
C GLY A 64 11.72 -7.53 -10.10
N ASN A 65 12.45 -6.73 -10.87
CA ASN A 65 12.76 -5.34 -10.52
C ASN A 65 11.62 -4.35 -10.80
N LEU A 66 10.45 -4.81 -11.26
CA LEU A 66 9.33 -3.93 -11.57
C LEU A 66 8.29 -4.00 -10.46
N LEU A 67 7.88 -2.83 -9.95
CA LEU A 67 6.72 -2.68 -9.09
C LEU A 67 5.58 -2.05 -9.89
N LEU A 68 4.48 -2.79 -10.01
CA LEU A 68 3.25 -2.33 -10.64
C LEU A 68 2.38 -1.70 -9.56
N ALA A 69 2.01 -0.44 -9.73
CA ALA A 69 1.07 0.27 -8.86
C ALA A 69 -0.21 0.57 -9.65
N ASN A 70 -1.34 0.11 -9.13
CA ASN A 70 -2.65 0.33 -9.74
C ASN A 70 -3.64 0.85 -8.70
N SER A 71 -4.15 2.07 -8.91
CA SER A 71 -5.22 2.65 -8.14
C SER A 71 -6.46 3.02 -8.98
N GLY A 72 -6.60 2.47 -10.18
CA GLY A 72 -7.69 2.83 -11.10
C GLY A 72 -7.47 2.38 -12.54
N ALA A 73 -7.84 3.23 -13.49
CA ALA A 73 -7.75 2.92 -14.92
C ALA A 73 -6.31 2.83 -15.43
N LYS A 74 -5.40 3.60 -14.83
CA LYS A 74 -3.98 3.66 -15.23
C LYS A 74 -3.12 2.92 -14.21
N THR A 75 -2.31 1.98 -14.70
CA THR A 75 -1.27 1.30 -13.90
C THR A 75 0.08 1.95 -14.17
N SER A 76 0.83 2.28 -13.12
CA SER A 76 2.21 2.75 -13.21
C SER A 76 3.17 1.58 -13.07
N VAL A 77 4.23 1.57 -13.89
CA VAL A 77 5.34 0.63 -13.78
C VAL A 77 6.54 1.37 -13.20
N ILE A 78 6.98 0.95 -12.03
CA ILE A 78 8.13 1.52 -11.32
C ILE A 78 9.30 0.56 -11.52
N ASP A 79 10.31 0.99 -12.27
CA ASP A 79 11.52 0.21 -12.53
C ASP A 79 12.54 0.45 -11.41
N MET A 80 12.57 -0.48 -10.46
CA MET A 80 13.40 -0.37 -9.26
C MET A 80 14.90 -0.47 -9.54
N SER A 81 15.29 -1.02 -10.70
CA SER A 81 16.70 -1.11 -11.09
C SER A 81 17.33 0.24 -11.44
N LYS A 82 16.51 1.25 -11.71
CA LYS A 82 16.93 2.61 -12.10
C LYS A 82 16.83 3.62 -10.98
N MET A 83 16.28 3.23 -9.84
CA MET A 83 16.06 4.12 -8.71
C MET A 83 17.37 4.38 -7.97
N LYS A 84 17.56 5.63 -7.53
CA LYS A 84 18.73 6.01 -6.71
C LYS A 84 18.45 5.86 -5.22
N ASN A 85 17.19 5.86 -4.81
CA ASN A 85 16.78 5.75 -3.41
C ASN A 85 15.31 5.27 -3.28
N GLY A 86 14.91 4.97 -2.04
CA GLY A 86 13.55 4.54 -1.70
C GLY A 86 12.46 5.56 -1.97
N GLN A 87 12.76 6.86 -1.95
CA GLN A 87 11.76 7.91 -2.18
C GLN A 87 11.21 7.84 -3.61
N GLU A 88 12.01 7.41 -4.59
CA GLU A 88 11.54 7.25 -5.97
C GLU A 88 10.44 6.19 -6.09
N LEU A 89 10.51 5.12 -5.29
CA LEU A 89 9.48 4.09 -5.22
C LEU A 89 8.17 4.68 -4.67
N ILE A 90 8.25 5.42 -3.56
CA ILE A 90 7.10 6.07 -2.93
C ILE A 90 6.47 7.12 -3.84
N ASN A 91 7.29 7.93 -4.50
CA ASN A 91 6.85 8.90 -5.50
C ASN A 91 6.14 8.21 -6.66
N GLY A 92 6.65 7.06 -7.13
CA GLY A 92 6.00 6.27 -8.17
C GLY A 92 4.58 5.82 -7.79
N ILE A 93 4.42 5.35 -6.55
CA ILE A 93 3.11 4.91 -6.01
C ILE A 93 2.16 6.10 -5.85
N THR A 94 2.61 7.18 -5.21
CA THR A 94 1.76 8.37 -4.98
C THR A 94 1.41 9.09 -6.28
N ASN A 95 2.28 9.06 -7.29
CA ASN A 95 1.97 9.58 -8.62
C ASN A 95 0.89 8.75 -9.33
N ASN A 96 0.90 7.41 -9.16
CA ASN A 96 -0.17 6.57 -9.69
C ASN A 96 -1.53 6.95 -9.09
N LEU A 97 -1.57 7.14 -7.77
CA LEU A 97 -2.76 7.62 -7.06
C LEU A 97 -3.26 8.95 -7.63
N LYS A 98 -2.39 9.94 -7.78
CA LYS A 98 -2.74 11.28 -8.30
C LYS A 98 -3.22 11.26 -9.75
N ILE A 99 -2.62 10.45 -10.62
CA ILE A 99 -2.99 10.36 -12.05
C ILE A 99 -4.37 9.71 -12.24
N ASN A 100 -4.81 8.90 -11.26
CA ASN A 100 -6.12 8.26 -11.25
C ASN A 100 -7.15 8.99 -10.38
N ALA A 101 -6.82 10.14 -9.79
CA ALA A 101 -7.76 10.91 -8.98
C ALA A 101 -8.99 11.32 -9.78
#